data_AF-A0A939Z3R5-F1
#
_entry.id   AF-A0A939Z3R5-F1
#
_cell.length_a   1.000
_cell.length_b   1.000
_cell.length_c   1.000
_cell.angle_alpha   90.00
_cell.angle_beta   90.00
_cell.angle_gamma   90.00
#
_symmetry.space_group_name_H-M   'P 1'
#
loop_
_entity.id
_entity.type
_entity.pdbx_description
1 polymer ?
#
loop_
_entity_poly.entity_id
_entity_poly.type
_entity_poly.pdbx_seq_one_letter_code
_entity_poly.pdbx_strand_id
1 'polypeptide(L)'
;MNAVFGYPAREEIEAAVKACCGRCCRACETPVEYAWRARDVELARLLRMAVENDLSDLERAVVTMRWFADMGTTEIAKRLGVTPSAVSHTLSRGEKRLYELLRYAVYYRCDTLDERTVPAMLMRARAVLAAGLTQAEDFASAVKKERLAQGLSEEKTEEYAGLEPGRLRLIENGEEPLDTEKAKLGAFFAITPRLFDETGDKNNGQDKIAV
;
A
#
# COMPACT_ATOMS: atom_id res chain seq x y z
N MET A 1 11.86 11.97 7.90
CA MET A 1 10.96 12.59 8.91
C MET A 1 10.80 11.60 10.05
N ASN A 2 11.41 11.88 11.20
CA ASN A 2 11.27 11.04 12.39
C ASN A 2 9.85 11.23 12.93
N ALA A 3 8.95 10.30 12.60
CA ALA A 3 7.63 10.26 13.19
C ALA A 3 7.80 9.93 14.68
N VAL A 4 7.21 10.80 15.51
CA VAL A 4 7.06 10.65 16.95
C VAL A 4 6.11 9.48 17.18
N PHE A 5 6.66 8.27 17.13
CA PHE A 5 5.94 7.06 17.52
C PHE A 5 6.31 6.72 18.95
N GLY A 6 5.30 6.55 19.80
CA GLY A 6 5.47 5.81 21.04
C GLY A 6 6.10 4.44 20.76
N TYR A 7 7.00 4.02 21.65
CA TYR A 7 7.63 2.71 21.57
C TYR A 7 6.56 1.60 21.55
N PRO A 8 6.73 0.51 20.78
CA PRO A 8 5.75 -0.58 20.76
C PRO A 8 5.48 -1.16 22.14
N ALA A 9 4.22 -1.44 22.42
CA ALA A 9 3.83 -2.13 23.64
C ALA A 9 4.42 -3.54 23.66
N ARG A 10 4.56 -4.13 24.85
CA ARG A 10 5.15 -5.46 25.03
C ARG A 10 4.40 -6.51 24.20
N GLU A 11 3.08 -6.43 24.16
CA GLU A 11 2.21 -7.33 23.42
C GLU A 11 2.42 -7.21 21.91
N GLU A 12 2.68 -6.00 21.40
CA GLU A 12 3.02 -5.77 19.99
C GLU A 12 4.38 -6.38 19.64
N ILE A 13 5.37 -6.28 20.54
CA ILE A 13 6.68 -6.91 20.38
C ILE A 13 6.56 -8.43 20.42
N GLU A 14 5.79 -8.98 21.35
CA GLU A 14 5.55 -10.43 21.43
C GLU A 14 4.83 -10.96 20.17
N ALA A 15 3.87 -10.22 19.63
CA ALA A 15 3.23 -10.53 18.36
C ALA A 15 4.21 -10.46 17.19
N ALA A 16 5.07 -9.43 17.15
CA ALA A 16 6.11 -9.28 16.13
C ALA A 16 7.14 -10.42 16.18
N VAL A 17 7.53 -10.86 17.38
CA VAL A 17 8.43 -12.02 17.57
C VAL A 17 7.78 -13.32 17.06
N LYS A 18 6.47 -13.51 17.27
CA LYS A 18 5.73 -14.68 16.74
C LYS A 18 5.54 -14.64 15.23
N ALA A 19 5.38 -13.45 14.66
CA ALA A 19 5.30 -13.24 13.22
C ALA A 19 6.67 -13.37 12.54
N CYS A 20 7.75 -13.08 13.27
CA CYS A 20 9.11 -13.35 12.83
C CYS A 20 9.33 -14.86 12.71
N CYS A 21 10.07 -15.30 11.68
CA CYS A 21 10.33 -16.71 11.37
C CYS A 21 11.14 -17.50 12.44
N GLY A 22 11.28 -16.96 13.66
CA GLY A 22 11.96 -17.57 14.81
C GLY A 22 13.48 -17.64 14.69
N ARG A 23 14.06 -17.31 13.53
CA ARG A 23 15.49 -17.17 13.31
C ARG A 23 15.81 -15.69 13.39
N CYS A 24 16.41 -15.24 14.49
CA CYS A 24 17.10 -13.94 14.56
C CYS A 24 18.27 -13.93 13.56
N CYS A 25 18.00 -13.90 12.25
CA CYS A 25 18.99 -13.74 11.22
C CYS A 25 19.12 -12.26 10.88
N ARG A 26 20.29 -11.83 10.42
CA ARG A 26 20.57 -10.46 9.95
C ARG A 26 19.67 -9.99 8.79
N ALA A 27 18.78 -10.85 8.28
CA ALA A 27 17.93 -10.62 7.11
C ALA A 27 16.44 -10.40 7.45
N CYS A 28 16.06 -10.34 8.74
CA CYS A 28 14.70 -10.00 9.14
C CYS A 28 14.64 -8.65 9.87
N GLU A 29 13.60 -7.88 9.56
CA GLU A 29 13.16 -6.68 10.29
C GLU A 29 13.16 -6.92 11.81
N THR A 30 13.61 -5.93 12.60
CA THR A 30 13.57 -6.06 14.07
C THR A 30 12.12 -6.11 14.56
N PRO A 31 11.80 -6.76 15.70
CA PRO A 31 10.43 -6.79 16.22
C PRO A 31 9.81 -5.40 16.41
N VAL A 32 10.64 -4.38 16.71
CA VAL A 32 10.20 -2.99 16.86
C VAL A 32 9.82 -2.37 15.52
N GLU A 33 10.66 -2.51 14.50
CA GLU A 33 10.37 -2.04 13.14
C GLU A 33 9.10 -2.72 12.59
N TYR A 34 8.99 -4.04 12.78
CA TYR A 34 7.81 -4.81 12.40
C TYR A 34 6.56 -4.28 13.09
N ALA A 35 6.62 -4.00 14.40
CA ALA A 35 5.48 -3.49 15.14
C ALA A 35 5.01 -2.12 14.61
N TRP A 36 5.94 -1.20 14.33
CA TRP A 36 5.59 0.10 13.72
C TRP A 36 4.97 -0.05 12.33
N ARG A 37 5.52 -0.93 11.50
CA ARG A 37 4.97 -1.22 10.18
C ARG A 37 3.59 -1.87 10.27
N ALA A 38 3.40 -2.80 11.20
CA ALA A 38 2.12 -3.44 11.45
C ALA A 38 1.04 -2.42 11.89
N ARG A 39 1.42 -1.33 12.59
CA ARG A 39 0.49 -0.25 12.92
C ARG A 39 -0.07 0.45 11.67
N ASP A 40 0.75 0.68 10.64
CA ASP A 40 0.29 1.26 9.38
C ASP A 40 -0.69 0.34 8.65
N VAL A 41 -0.35 -0.95 8.57
CA VAL A 41 -1.18 -1.97 7.91
C VAL A 41 -2.52 -2.10 8.63
N GLU A 42 -2.52 -2.10 9.95
CA GLU A 42 -3.75 -2.18 10.74
C GLU A 42 -4.58 -0.89 10.62
N LEU A 43 -3.94 0.29 10.59
CA LEU A 43 -4.65 1.55 10.32
C LEU A 43 -5.25 1.55 8.91
N ALA A 44 -4.58 0.95 7.91
CA ALA A 44 -5.13 0.78 6.57
C ALA A 44 -6.38 -0.12 6.55
N ARG A 45 -6.43 -1.16 7.39
CA ARG A 45 -7.63 -1.99 7.58
C ARG A 45 -8.77 -1.19 8.20
N LEU A 46 -8.48 -0.41 9.26
CA LEU A 46 -9.47 0.48 9.87
C LEU A 46 -9.98 1.54 8.89
N LEU A 47 -9.08 2.10 8.07
CA LEU A 47 -9.43 3.05 7.01
C LEU A 47 -10.37 2.42 5.99
N ARG A 48 -10.08 1.19 5.56
CA ARG A 48 -10.96 0.43 4.65
C ARG A 48 -12.34 0.23 5.26
N MET A 49 -12.40 -0.23 6.52
CA MET A 49 -13.67 -0.42 7.23
C MET A 49 -14.45 0.90 7.35
N ALA A 50 -13.79 2.02 7.62
CA ALA A 50 -14.44 3.33 7.71
C ALA A 50 -14.99 3.78 6.35
N VAL A 51 -14.27 3.54 5.26
CA VAL A 51 -14.77 3.80 3.90
C VAL A 51 -15.98 2.91 3.57
N GLU A 52 -15.93 1.63 3.94
CA GLU A 52 -16.96 0.64 3.61
C GLU A 52 -18.21 0.70 4.52
N ASN A 53 -18.12 1.24 5.73
CA ASN A 53 -19.24 1.16 6.68
C ASN A 53 -19.74 2.54 7.13
N ASP A 54 -18.89 3.56 7.14
CA ASP A 54 -19.21 4.85 7.79
C ASP A 54 -19.41 6.01 6.81
N LEU A 55 -19.04 5.83 5.54
CA LEU A 55 -19.33 6.77 4.45
C LEU A 55 -20.67 6.45 3.78
N SER A 56 -21.42 7.50 3.42
CA SER A 56 -22.59 7.35 2.55
C SER A 56 -22.20 6.80 1.17
N ASP A 57 -23.15 6.24 0.43
CA ASP A 57 -22.88 5.65 -0.89
C ASP A 57 -22.20 6.63 -1.85
N LEU A 58 -22.63 7.89 -1.84
CA LEU A 58 -22.05 8.94 -2.68
C LEU A 58 -20.64 9.34 -2.22
N GLU A 59 -20.42 9.51 -0.91
CA GLU A 59 -19.09 9.82 -0.37
C GLU A 59 -18.11 8.69 -0.66
N ARG A 60 -18.52 7.45 -0.43
CA ARG A 60 -17.76 6.25 -0.71
C ARG A 60 -17.40 6.15 -2.18
N ALA A 61 -18.36 6.32 -3.08
CA ALA A 61 -18.10 6.29 -4.52
C ALA A 61 -17.05 7.34 -4.92
N VAL A 62 -17.21 8.59 -4.47
CA VAL A 62 -16.27 9.69 -4.77
C VAL A 62 -14.88 9.42 -4.18
N VAL A 63 -14.80 9.01 -2.91
CA VAL A 63 -13.55 8.67 -2.24
C VAL A 63 -12.85 7.52 -2.94
N THR A 64 -13.56 6.43 -3.24
CA THR A 64 -12.98 5.27 -3.91
C THR A 64 -12.42 5.62 -5.28
N MET A 65 -13.18 6.34 -6.11
CA MET A 65 -12.72 6.76 -7.43
C MET A 65 -11.51 7.70 -7.35
N ARG A 66 -11.53 8.65 -6.41
CA ARG A 66 -10.42 9.61 -6.28
C ARG A 66 -9.17 8.97 -5.70
N TRP A 67 -9.33 8.13 -4.69
CA TRP A 67 -8.20 7.62 -3.91
C TRP A 67 -7.57 6.36 -4.49
N PHE A 68 -8.37 5.50 -5.13
CA PHE A 68 -7.93 4.17 -5.56
C PHE A 68 -8.00 3.94 -7.07
N ALA A 69 -8.72 4.78 -7.83
CA ALA A 69 -8.77 4.71 -9.29
C ALA A 69 -8.07 5.91 -9.97
N ASP A 70 -7.42 6.77 -9.19
CA ASP A 70 -6.76 8.03 -9.61
C ASP A 70 -7.60 8.93 -10.54
N MET A 71 -8.92 8.81 -10.48
CA MET A 71 -9.80 9.59 -11.34
C MET A 71 -9.77 11.08 -10.94
N GLY A 72 -9.75 11.95 -11.95
CA GLY A 72 -9.85 13.39 -11.74
C GLY A 72 -11.27 13.82 -11.34
N THR A 73 -11.42 14.96 -10.66
CA THR A 73 -12.73 15.46 -10.23
C THR A 73 -13.71 15.66 -11.39
N THR A 74 -13.23 16.13 -12.54
CA THR A 74 -14.02 16.28 -13.78
C THR A 74 -14.50 14.93 -14.33
N GLU A 75 -13.68 13.90 -14.23
CA GLU A 75 -14.00 12.55 -14.71
C GLU A 75 -15.05 11.89 -13.81
N ILE A 76 -14.85 11.98 -12.49
CA ILE A 76 -15.81 11.53 -11.48
C ILE A 76 -17.17 12.23 -11.67
N ALA A 77 -17.14 13.54 -11.89
CA ALA A 77 -18.34 14.35 -12.11
C ALA A 77 -19.17 13.85 -13.29
N LYS A 78 -18.51 13.59 -14.44
CA LYS A 78 -19.15 13.01 -15.62
C LYS A 78 -19.73 11.63 -15.32
N ARG A 79 -18.98 10.77 -14.63
CA ARG A 79 -19.40 9.40 -14.32
C ARG A 79 -20.63 9.35 -13.39
N LEU A 80 -20.70 10.28 -12.43
CA LEU A 80 -21.80 10.36 -11.46
C LEU A 80 -22.96 11.26 -11.90
N GLY A 81 -22.84 11.97 -13.04
CA GLY A 81 -23.86 12.92 -13.49
C GLY A 81 -24.00 14.14 -12.57
N VAL A 82 -22.92 14.57 -11.91
CA VAL A 82 -22.90 15.72 -10.99
C VAL A 82 -21.88 16.77 -11.46
N THR A 83 -21.83 17.93 -10.79
CA THR A 83 -20.83 18.97 -11.11
C THR A 83 -19.48 18.65 -10.46
N PRO A 84 -18.34 19.12 -11.04
CA PRO A 84 -17.03 18.98 -10.40
C PRO A 84 -16.96 19.61 -9.01
N SER A 85 -17.69 20.71 -8.78
CA SER A 85 -17.81 21.34 -7.46
C SER A 85 -18.50 20.41 -6.45
N ALA A 86 -19.60 19.75 -6.85
CA ALA A 86 -20.28 18.78 -6.01
C ALA A 86 -19.38 17.58 -5.65
N VAL A 87 -18.53 17.12 -6.58
CA VAL A 87 -17.50 16.11 -6.31
C VAL A 87 -16.52 16.61 -5.26
N SER A 88 -15.94 17.79 -5.44
CA SER A 88 -14.96 18.37 -4.49
C SER A 88 -15.54 18.53 -3.08
N HIS A 89 -16.78 19.04 -2.97
CA HIS A 89 -17.45 19.15 -1.67
C HIS A 89 -17.74 17.79 -1.03
N THR A 90 -18.15 16.80 -1.84
CA THR A 90 -18.41 15.45 -1.35
C THR A 90 -17.13 14.76 -0.90
N LEU A 91 -16.04 14.89 -1.66
CA LEU A 91 -14.73 14.40 -1.28
C LEU A 91 -14.29 15.01 0.05
N SER A 92 -14.33 16.33 0.18
CA SER A 92 -13.94 17.01 1.42
C SER A 92 -14.77 16.56 2.64
N ARG A 93 -16.07 16.32 2.47
CA ARG A 93 -16.91 15.76 3.54
C ARG A 93 -16.51 14.34 3.92
N GLY A 94 -16.27 13.48 2.93
CA GLY A 94 -15.79 12.12 3.15
C GLY A 94 -14.45 12.12 3.88
N GLU A 95 -13.48 12.91 3.41
CA GLU A 95 -12.15 13.03 4.04
C GLU A 95 -12.23 13.54 5.48
N LYS A 96 -13.06 14.56 5.74
CA LYS A 96 -13.30 15.06 7.10
C LYS A 96 -13.92 13.98 7.99
N ARG A 97 -14.87 13.20 7.47
CA ARG A 97 -15.52 12.13 8.24
C ARG A 97 -14.54 11.01 8.59
N LEU A 98 -13.72 10.58 7.63
CA LEU A 98 -12.66 9.61 7.86
C LEU A 98 -11.64 10.11 8.90
N TYR A 99 -11.27 11.39 8.84
CA TYR A 99 -10.43 12.02 9.85
C TYR A 99 -11.03 11.89 11.25
N GLU A 100 -12.29 12.30 11.44
CA GLU A 100 -12.92 12.28 12.77
C GLU A 100 -13.07 10.86 13.33
N LEU A 101 -13.36 9.87 12.47
CA LEU A 101 -13.50 8.47 12.88
C LEU A 101 -12.18 7.86 13.32
N LEU A 102 -11.07 8.20 12.66
CA LEU A 102 -9.79 7.51 12.82
C LEU A 102 -8.79 8.26 13.71
N ARG A 103 -9.02 9.55 14.02
CA ARG A 103 -8.10 10.37 14.84
C ARG A 103 -7.73 9.73 16.17
N TYR A 104 -8.68 9.11 16.86
CA TYR A 104 -8.45 8.49 18.16
C TYR A 104 -7.65 7.19 18.06
N ALA A 105 -7.84 6.43 16.96
CA ALA A 105 -7.00 5.27 16.68
C ALA A 105 -5.55 5.70 16.41
N VAL A 106 -5.35 6.82 15.72
CA VAL A 106 -4.02 7.41 15.53
C VAL A 106 -3.42 7.87 16.85
N TYR A 107 -4.17 8.62 17.67
CA TYR A 107 -3.67 9.11 18.96
C TYR A 107 -3.20 7.98 19.88
N TYR A 108 -4.01 6.93 19.97
CA TYR A 108 -3.66 5.75 20.74
C TYR A 108 -2.41 5.05 20.19
N ARG A 109 -2.31 4.86 18.87
CA ARG A 109 -1.18 4.12 18.25
C ARG A 109 0.12 4.90 18.23
N CYS A 110 0.06 6.22 18.12
CA CYS A 110 1.26 7.05 18.06
C CYS A 110 1.70 7.51 19.45
N ASP A 111 0.90 7.24 20.50
CA ASP A 111 1.11 7.76 21.85
C ASP A 111 1.28 9.29 21.85
N THR A 112 0.41 9.97 21.11
CA THR A 112 0.41 11.43 20.98
C THR A 112 -1.00 11.97 20.77
N LEU A 113 -1.26 13.18 21.26
CA LEU A 113 -2.48 13.93 20.98
C LEU A 113 -2.26 15.06 19.97
N ASP A 114 -1.13 15.08 19.27
CA ASP A 114 -0.84 16.08 18.24
C ASP A 114 -1.72 15.85 16.99
N GLU A 115 -2.68 16.74 16.77
CA GLU A 115 -3.60 16.67 15.64
C GLU A 115 -2.87 16.66 14.28
N ARG A 116 -1.67 17.26 14.22
CA ARG A 116 -0.84 17.31 13.00
C ARG A 116 -0.34 15.93 12.58
N THR A 117 -0.34 14.95 13.49
CA THR A 117 0.07 13.56 13.20
C THR A 117 -1.00 12.81 12.42
N VAL A 118 -2.28 13.13 12.60
CA VAL A 118 -3.40 12.38 12.01
C VAL A 118 -3.37 12.39 10.49
N PRO A 119 -3.23 13.53 9.78
CA PRO A 119 -3.17 13.54 8.32
C PRO A 119 -2.01 12.70 7.76
N ALA A 120 -0.84 12.75 8.40
CA ALA A 120 0.33 11.99 7.97
C ALA A 120 0.11 10.47 8.10
N MET A 121 -0.52 10.02 9.20
CA MET A 121 -0.82 8.61 9.40
C MET A 121 -1.90 8.11 8.46
N LEU A 122 -2.95 8.91 8.21
CA LEU A 122 -3.98 8.57 7.23
C LEU A 122 -3.42 8.52 5.80
N MET A 123 -2.47 9.39 5.46
CA MET A 123 -1.77 9.33 4.17
C MET A 123 -1.01 8.01 3.99
N ARG A 124 -0.28 7.55 5.02
CA ARG A 124 0.42 6.25 5.00
C ARG A 124 -0.56 5.09 4.88
N ALA A 125 -1.60 5.07 5.71
CA ALA A 125 -2.64 4.05 5.68
C ALA A 125 -3.35 3.99 4.32
N ARG A 126 -3.63 5.14 3.71
CA ARG A 126 -4.18 5.22 2.35
C ARG A 126 -3.23 4.60 1.32
N ALA A 127 -1.93 4.89 1.38
CA ALA A 127 -0.95 4.32 0.46
C ALA A 127 -0.89 2.78 0.56
N VAL A 128 -0.89 2.26 1.79
CA VAL A 128 -0.94 0.81 2.07
C VAL A 128 -2.22 0.19 1.50
N LEU A 129 -3.38 0.81 1.79
CA LEU A 129 -4.67 0.33 1.30
C LEU A 129 -4.75 0.36 -0.24
N ALA A 130 -4.30 1.46 -0.86
CA ALA A 130 -4.28 1.60 -2.31
C ALA A 130 -3.45 0.51 -2.97
N ALA A 131 -2.26 0.22 -2.44
CA ALA A 131 -1.42 -0.86 -2.92
C ALA A 131 -2.12 -2.22 -2.83
N GLY A 132 -2.82 -2.51 -1.72
CA GLY A 132 -3.59 -3.75 -1.58
C GLY A 132 -4.69 -3.93 -2.64
N LEU A 133 -5.22 -2.84 -3.20
CA LEU A 133 -6.28 -2.85 -4.21
C LEU A 133 -5.76 -2.87 -5.66
N THR A 134 -4.50 -2.51 -5.89
CA THR A 134 -3.89 -2.47 -7.22
C THR A 134 -3.75 -3.87 -7.83
N GLN A 135 -4.00 -3.99 -9.13
CA GLN A 135 -3.66 -5.19 -9.90
C GLN A 135 -2.22 -5.08 -10.41
N ALA A 136 -1.46 -6.16 -10.31
CA ALA A 136 -0.09 -6.22 -10.84
C ALA A 136 -0.12 -6.86 -12.23
N GLU A 137 0.51 -6.20 -13.19
CA GLU A 137 0.56 -6.64 -14.60
C GLU A 137 1.87 -7.36 -14.93
N ASP A 138 2.91 -7.08 -14.14
CA ASP A 138 4.26 -7.62 -14.30
C ASP A 138 4.91 -7.88 -12.94
N PHE A 139 6.10 -8.47 -12.95
CA PHE A 139 6.83 -8.80 -11.73
C PHE A 139 7.18 -7.55 -10.91
N ALA A 140 7.61 -6.46 -11.55
CA ALA A 140 8.02 -5.24 -10.87
C ALA A 140 6.83 -4.56 -10.14
N SER A 141 5.68 -4.47 -10.79
CA SER A 141 4.42 -3.97 -10.22
C SER A 141 3.90 -4.89 -9.12
N ALA A 142 4.10 -6.21 -9.23
CA ALA A 142 3.78 -7.16 -8.15
C ALA A 142 4.66 -6.93 -6.92
N VAL A 143 5.98 -6.76 -7.10
CA VAL A 143 6.90 -6.43 -6.01
C VAL A 143 6.52 -5.10 -5.36
N LYS A 144 6.30 -4.04 -6.15
CA LYS A 144 5.89 -2.72 -5.66
C LYS A 144 4.59 -2.79 -4.87
N LYS A 145 3.61 -3.51 -5.40
CA LYS A 145 2.32 -3.77 -4.77
C LYS A 145 2.52 -4.41 -3.40
N GLU A 146 3.21 -5.55 -3.34
CA GLU A 146 3.41 -6.28 -2.08
C GLU A 146 4.20 -5.45 -1.07
N ARG A 147 5.25 -4.75 -1.51
CA ARG A 147 6.03 -3.87 -0.65
C ARG A 147 5.17 -2.79 0.00
N LEU A 148 4.41 -2.05 -0.81
CA LEU A 148 3.57 -0.95 -0.33
C LEU A 148 2.41 -1.48 0.52
N ALA A 149 1.79 -2.60 0.14
CA ALA A 149 0.73 -3.24 0.91
C ALA A 149 1.19 -3.76 2.28
N GLN A 150 2.49 -4.06 2.40
CA GLN A 150 3.12 -4.40 3.67
C GLN A 150 3.67 -3.18 4.43
N GLY A 151 3.61 -1.96 3.87
CA GLY A 151 4.12 -0.74 4.51
C GLY A 151 5.65 -0.64 4.55
N LEU A 152 6.36 -1.34 3.66
CA LEU A 152 7.82 -1.35 3.60
C LEU A 152 8.38 -0.21 2.76
N SER A 153 9.46 0.43 3.23
CA SER A 153 10.22 1.38 2.42
C SER A 153 11.13 0.67 1.41
N GLU A 154 11.58 1.40 0.38
CA GLU A 154 12.55 0.88 -0.59
C GLU A 154 13.84 0.44 0.11
N GLU A 155 14.43 1.34 0.90
CA GLU A 155 15.68 1.12 1.65
C GLU A 155 15.62 -0.13 2.54
N LYS A 156 14.54 -0.31 3.30
CA LYS A 156 14.38 -1.48 4.18
C LYS A 156 14.16 -2.77 3.38
N THR A 157 13.43 -2.69 2.28
CA THR A 157 13.25 -3.85 1.40
C THR A 157 14.59 -4.27 0.78
N GLU A 158 15.40 -3.31 0.35
CA GLU A 158 16.74 -3.56 -0.19
C GLU A 158 17.65 -4.20 0.87
N GLU A 159 17.65 -3.66 2.10
CA GLU A 159 18.38 -4.21 3.24
C GLU A 159 17.99 -5.67 3.52
N TYR A 160 16.69 -5.97 3.61
CA TYR A 160 16.21 -7.30 3.96
C TYR A 160 16.29 -8.31 2.82
N ALA A 161 16.06 -7.88 1.57
CA ALA A 161 16.18 -8.74 0.39
C ALA A 161 17.64 -8.93 -0.07
N GLY A 162 18.58 -8.13 0.47
CA GLY A 162 19.98 -8.16 0.08
C GLY A 162 20.20 -7.62 -1.34
N LEU A 163 19.58 -6.49 -1.66
CA LEU A 163 19.77 -5.74 -2.90
C LEU A 163 20.71 -4.55 -2.67
N GLU A 164 21.33 -4.07 -3.75
CA GLU A 164 22.13 -2.85 -3.70
C GLU A 164 21.25 -1.61 -3.44
N PRO A 165 21.74 -0.60 -2.69
CA PRO A 165 20.97 0.61 -2.41
C PRO A 165 20.51 1.32 -3.68
N GLY A 166 19.21 1.66 -3.74
CA GLY A 166 18.56 2.32 -4.87
C GLY A 166 18.20 1.39 -6.03
N ARG A 167 18.58 0.11 -5.98
CA ARG A 167 18.28 -0.86 -7.04
C ARG A 167 16.79 -1.15 -7.17
N LEU A 168 16.08 -1.23 -6.05
CA LEU A 168 14.65 -1.53 -6.04
C LEU A 168 13.85 -0.42 -6.73
N ARG A 169 14.25 0.84 -6.53
CA ARG A 169 13.63 1.98 -7.20
C ARG A 169 13.75 1.89 -8.72
N LEU A 170 14.87 1.41 -9.25
CA LEU A 170 15.05 1.22 -10.68
C LEU A 170 14.12 0.13 -11.23
N ILE A 171 14.07 -1.01 -10.53
CA ILE A 171 13.16 -2.12 -10.85
C ILE A 171 11.70 -1.64 -10.89
N GLU A 172 11.25 -0.94 -9.85
CA GLU A 172 9.87 -0.45 -9.74
C GLU A 172 9.50 0.66 -10.74
N ASN A 173 10.49 1.25 -11.41
CA ASN A 173 10.32 2.21 -12.49
C ASN A 173 10.47 1.57 -13.88
N GLY A 174 10.56 0.24 -13.96
CA GLY A 174 10.51 -0.52 -15.20
C GLY A 174 11.85 -1.04 -15.72
N GLU A 175 12.92 -0.97 -14.91
CA GLU A 175 14.17 -1.65 -15.27
C GLU A 175 14.06 -3.17 -15.03
N GLU A 176 14.49 -3.97 -16.01
CA GLU A 176 14.40 -5.42 -15.92
C GLU A 176 15.29 -5.96 -14.78
N PRO A 177 14.74 -6.71 -13.81
CA PRO A 177 15.52 -7.32 -12.75
C PRO A 177 16.32 -8.51 -13.27
N LEU A 178 17.54 -8.68 -12.75
CA LEU A 178 18.33 -9.89 -12.98
C LEU A 178 17.63 -11.12 -12.39
N ASP A 179 17.91 -12.32 -12.92
CA ASP A 179 17.31 -13.57 -12.39
C ASP A 179 17.57 -13.78 -10.89
N THR A 180 18.75 -13.35 -10.42
CA THR A 180 19.11 -13.39 -8.99
C THR A 180 18.27 -12.41 -8.17
N GLU A 181 17.93 -11.25 -8.72
CA GLU A 181 17.06 -10.24 -8.08
C GLU A 181 15.60 -10.73 -8.07
N LYS A 182 15.13 -11.32 -9.18
CA LYS A 182 13.81 -11.99 -9.26
C LYS A 182 13.69 -13.09 -8.21
N ALA A 183 14.73 -13.91 -8.05
CA ALA A 183 14.74 -14.97 -7.05
C ALA A 183 14.70 -14.43 -5.60
N LYS A 184 15.50 -13.39 -5.29
CA LYS A 184 15.50 -12.74 -3.97
C LYS A 184 14.16 -12.10 -3.63
N LEU A 185 13.64 -11.26 -4.52
CA LEU A 185 12.38 -10.56 -4.33
C LEU A 185 11.18 -11.51 -4.34
N GLY A 186 11.19 -12.51 -5.22
CA GLY A 186 10.17 -13.56 -5.27
C GLY A 186 10.13 -14.38 -3.98
N ALA A 187 11.28 -14.75 -3.43
CA ALA A 187 11.36 -15.43 -2.14
C ALA A 187 10.91 -14.54 -0.97
N PHE A 188 11.29 -13.26 -0.98
CA PHE A 188 10.96 -12.30 0.07
C PHE A 188 9.45 -12.01 0.14
N PHE A 189 8.82 -11.75 -1.00
CA PHE A 189 7.38 -11.42 -1.08
C PHE A 189 6.48 -12.63 -1.35
N ALA A 190 7.04 -13.84 -1.43
CA ALA A 190 6.33 -15.05 -1.88
C ALA A 190 5.65 -14.88 -3.27
N ILE A 191 6.27 -14.10 -4.16
CA ILE A 191 5.82 -13.89 -5.54
C ILE A 191 6.52 -14.92 -6.43
N THR A 192 5.77 -15.60 -7.29
CA THR A 192 6.36 -16.53 -8.27
C THR A 192 6.70 -15.76 -9.56
N PRO A 193 7.99 -15.58 -9.93
CA PRO A 193 8.37 -14.76 -11.08
C PRO A 193 7.79 -15.26 -12.41
N ARG A 194 7.68 -16.60 -12.55
CA ARG A 194 7.16 -17.26 -13.75
C ARG A 194 5.73 -16.87 -14.13
N LEU A 195 4.95 -16.32 -13.20
CA LEU A 195 3.59 -15.85 -13.48
C LEU A 195 3.57 -14.66 -14.45
N PHE A 196 4.72 -14.00 -14.66
CA PHE A 196 4.82 -12.78 -15.47
C PHE A 196 5.66 -12.95 -16.74
N ASP A 197 6.29 -14.11 -16.95
CA ASP A 197 7.18 -14.37 -18.11
C ASP A 197 6.40 -14.69 -19.40
N GLU A 198 5.06 -14.87 -19.35
CA GLU A 198 4.23 -15.28 -20.50
C GLU A 198 3.77 -14.13 -21.41
N THR A 199 4.13 -12.88 -21.14
CA THR A 199 3.75 -11.72 -21.98
C THR A 199 4.74 -11.40 -23.11
N GLY A 200 5.80 -12.21 -23.26
CA GLY A 200 6.87 -11.99 -24.24
C GLY A 200 6.62 -12.50 -25.67
N ASP A 201 5.50 -13.18 -25.97
CA ASP A 201 5.24 -13.71 -27.31
C ASP A 201 3.95 -13.12 -27.93
N LYS A 202 3.97 -11.81 -28.17
CA LYS A 202 3.04 -11.15 -29.10
C LYS A 202 3.81 -10.63 -30.30
N ASN A 203 4.30 -11.55 -31.14
CA ASN A 203 4.45 -11.34 -32.58
C ASN A 203 4.83 -12.65 -33.27
N ASN A 204 3.82 -13.46 -33.60
CA ASN A 204 3.83 -14.08 -34.92
C ASN A 204 2.42 -14.12 -35.47
N GLY A 205 2.26 -13.54 -36.65
CA GLY A 205 0.98 -13.38 -37.30
C GLY A 205 0.45 -14.67 -37.92
N GLN A 206 -0.76 -14.49 -38.42
CA GLN A 206 -1.48 -15.28 -39.42
C GLN A 206 -2.49 -16.32 -38.93
N ASP A 207 -3.67 -16.18 -39.54
CA ASP A 207 -4.63 -17.21 -39.89
C ASP A 207 -5.63 -17.70 -38.83
N LYS A 208 -6.82 -17.07 -38.79
CA LYS A 208 -7.92 -17.42 -39.71
C LYS A 208 -9.21 -16.65 -39.42
N ILE A 209 -9.68 -15.97 -40.45
CA ILE A 209 -11.10 -15.73 -40.71
C ILE A 209 -11.74 -17.11 -40.95
N ALA A 210 -12.83 -17.43 -40.25
CA ALA A 210 -13.87 -18.32 -40.75
C ALA A 210 -15.16 -18.17 -39.93
N VAL A 211 -16.14 -17.52 -40.57
CA VAL A 211 -17.61 -17.61 -40.46
C VAL A 211 -18.25 -17.35 -39.09
#